data_AF-A0A7H4ML76-F1
#
_entry.id   AF-A0A7H4ML76-F1
#
_cell.length_a   1.000
_cell.length_b   1.000
_cell.length_c   1.000
_cell.angle_alpha   90.00
_cell.angle_beta   90.00
_cell.angle_gamma   90.00
#
_symmetry.space_group_name_H-M   'P 1'
#
loop_
_entity.id
_entity.type
_entity.pdbx_description
1 polymer ?
#
loop_
_entity_poly.entity_id
_entity_poly.type
_entity_poly.pdbx_seq_one_letter_code
_entity_poly.pdbx_strand_id
1 'polypeptide(L)'
;MAIGLVPWWRPLALGLFVPGVALQLAYAAWQSGGLWRGTHPHEATTPGLYLPTVANNFISAMACGALGFTDAGLVFLGAGVFSWLSLEPAILQRLRSAGELPTPLRTSLGIQLAPALVACSAWLSVNGGEADTFAKLLFGYGLLQLLFMLRLMPWYLRQPFNASFWSFSFGISALATTGLHLGQARADGFFHHLAMPLFIFSNLVVGLLLLRTILLLVSGKLLVQVDRETLLNKKEGS
;
A
#
# COMPACT_ATOMS: atom_id res chain seq x y z
N MET A 1 5.13 -12.66 -0.64
CA MET A 1 5.93 -13.90 -0.72
C MET A 1 5.17 -15.10 -0.15
N ALA A 2 4.84 -15.14 1.14
CA ALA A 2 4.15 -16.30 1.75
C ALA A 2 2.81 -16.68 1.08
N ILE A 3 1.93 -15.70 0.83
CA ILE A 3 0.61 -15.90 0.20
C ILE A 3 0.72 -16.61 -1.16
N GLY A 4 1.67 -16.22 -2.00
CA GLY A 4 1.85 -16.78 -3.35
C GLY A 4 2.34 -18.23 -3.35
N LEU A 5 2.96 -18.68 -2.25
CA LEU A 5 3.47 -20.06 -2.10
C LEU A 5 2.44 -20.99 -1.48
N VAL A 6 1.33 -20.48 -0.93
CA VAL A 6 0.28 -21.29 -0.28
C VAL A 6 -0.25 -22.40 -1.18
N PRO A 7 -0.58 -22.17 -2.48
CA PRO A 7 -1.12 -23.22 -3.34
C PRO A 7 -0.10 -24.31 -3.70
N TRP A 8 1.19 -24.04 -3.50
CA TRP A 8 2.28 -24.90 -3.94
C TRP A 8 2.84 -25.64 -2.73
N TRP A 9 3.41 -24.92 -1.76
CA TRP A 9 4.20 -25.47 -0.66
C TRP A 9 3.82 -24.81 0.69
N ARG A 10 2.78 -25.33 1.34
CA ARG A 10 2.23 -24.79 2.60
C ARG A 10 3.24 -24.70 3.76
N PRO A 11 4.14 -25.67 4.00
CA PRO A 11 5.14 -25.55 5.08
C PRO A 11 6.12 -24.39 4.85
N LEU A 12 6.54 -24.18 3.59
CA LEU A 12 7.40 -23.05 3.22
C LEU A 12 6.67 -21.71 3.40
N ALA A 13 5.38 -21.65 3.04
CA ALA A 13 4.55 -20.48 3.27
C ALA A 13 4.46 -20.13 4.77
N LEU A 14 4.29 -21.13 5.64
CA LEU A 14 4.31 -20.96 7.10
C LEU A 14 5.69 -20.49 7.60
N GLY A 15 6.76 -21.11 7.10
CA GLY A 15 8.15 -20.76 7.45
C GLY A 15 8.53 -19.33 7.09
N LEU A 16 7.92 -18.75 6.04
CA LEU A 16 8.09 -17.34 5.69
C LEU A 16 7.11 -16.42 6.43
N PHE A 17 5.91 -16.91 6.71
CA PHE A 17 4.85 -16.13 7.36
C PHE A 17 5.20 -15.80 8.81
N VAL A 18 5.61 -16.79 9.61
CA VAL A 18 5.84 -16.59 11.06
C VAL A 18 6.96 -15.57 11.33
N PRO A 19 8.16 -15.66 10.71
CA PRO A 19 9.19 -14.65 10.90
C PRO A 19 8.78 -13.28 10.35
N GLY A 20 8.04 -13.24 9.24
CA GLY A 20 7.55 -12.00 8.65
C GLY A 20 6.59 -11.26 9.58
N VAL A 21 5.65 -11.97 10.20
CA VAL A 21 4.71 -11.42 11.18
C VAL A 21 5.44 -10.98 12.46
N ALA A 22 6.35 -11.80 12.97
CA ALA A 22 7.12 -11.44 14.16
C ALA A 22 7.94 -10.16 13.93
N LEU A 23 8.63 -10.07 12.79
CA LEU A 23 9.46 -8.91 12.44
C LEU A 23 8.62 -7.66 12.22
N GLN A 24 7.51 -7.75 11.47
CA GLN A 24 6.67 -6.58 11.20
C GLN A 24 6.03 -6.04 12.48
N LEU A 25 5.58 -6.91 13.39
CA LEU A 25 5.03 -6.51 14.69
C LEU A 25 6.09 -5.90 15.60
N ALA A 26 7.28 -6.51 15.68
CA ALA A 26 8.39 -5.97 16.46
C ALA A 26 8.80 -4.58 15.95
N TYR A 27 8.88 -4.42 14.63
CA TYR A 27 9.20 -3.15 14.01
C TYR A 27 8.09 -2.10 14.25
N ALA A 28 6.83 -2.47 14.07
CA ALA A 28 5.70 -1.57 14.34
C ALA A 28 5.67 -1.14 15.82
N ALA A 29 5.88 -2.05 16.75
CA ALA A 29 5.94 -1.74 18.19
C ALA A 29 7.10 -0.79 18.51
N TRP A 30 8.29 -1.06 17.98
CA TRP A 30 9.47 -0.20 18.16
C TRP A 30 9.27 1.19 17.55
N GLN A 31 8.79 1.25 16.32
CA GLN A 31 8.62 2.51 15.60
C GLN A 31 7.46 3.33 16.16
N SER A 32 6.24 2.77 16.20
CA SER A 32 5.05 3.50 16.66
C SER A 32 5.16 3.88 18.14
N GLY A 33 5.61 2.95 19.00
CA GLY A 33 5.89 3.27 20.40
C GLY A 33 7.01 4.30 20.54
N GLY A 34 8.01 4.24 19.66
CA GLY A 34 9.09 5.24 19.59
C GLY A 34 8.58 6.64 19.24
N LEU A 35 7.63 6.76 18.31
CA LEU A 35 7.04 8.03 17.87
C LEU A 35 6.15 8.68 18.94
N TRP A 36 5.50 7.88 19.79
CA TRP A 36 4.64 8.37 20.88
C TRP A 36 5.40 9.15 21.95
N ARG A 37 6.73 9.11 21.93
CA ARG A 37 7.59 9.94 22.79
C ARG A 37 7.65 11.42 22.38
N GLY A 38 6.89 11.82 21.35
CA GLY A 38 6.77 13.22 20.93
C GLY A 38 7.92 13.72 20.04
N THR A 39 8.79 12.82 19.56
CA THR A 39 9.95 13.19 18.72
C THR A 39 9.62 13.27 17.23
N HIS A 40 8.35 13.09 16.83
CA HIS A 40 7.95 13.10 15.42
C HIS A 40 7.72 14.52 14.91
N PRO A 41 8.50 15.00 13.91
CA PRO A 41 8.26 16.32 13.32
C PRO A 41 6.90 16.36 12.61
N HIS A 42 6.16 17.46 12.75
CA HIS A 42 4.84 17.58 12.14
C HIS A 42 4.87 17.41 10.61
N GLU A 43 5.91 17.95 9.95
CA GLU A 43 6.12 17.86 8.50
C GLU A 43 6.34 16.43 7.98
N ALA A 44 6.86 15.54 8.85
CA ALA A 44 7.13 14.14 8.54
C ALA A 44 5.88 13.25 8.59
N THR A 45 4.72 13.82 8.97
CA THR A 45 3.42 13.12 8.97
C THR A 45 2.95 12.90 7.54
N THR A 46 3.40 11.82 6.92
CA THR A 46 3.11 11.49 5.51
C THR A 46 2.36 10.16 5.40
N PRO A 47 1.74 9.85 4.25
CA PRO A 47 1.13 8.54 4.00
C PRO A 47 2.07 7.34 4.21
N GLY A 48 3.39 7.55 4.26
CA GLY A 48 4.35 6.51 4.66
C GLY A 48 4.10 5.92 6.05
N LEU A 49 3.44 6.66 6.95
CA LEU A 49 3.06 6.18 8.28
C LEU A 49 2.02 5.04 8.25
N TYR A 50 1.32 4.83 7.13
CA TYR A 50 0.43 3.66 6.98
C TYR A 50 1.20 2.34 6.85
N LEU A 51 2.43 2.34 6.36
CA LEU A 51 3.12 1.09 6.03
C LEU A 51 3.31 0.14 7.23
N PRO A 52 3.80 0.60 8.39
CA PRO A 52 4.13 -0.28 9.51
C PRO A 52 2.88 -0.84 10.21
N THR A 53 1.85 -0.03 10.41
CA THR A 53 0.68 -0.38 11.25
C THR A 53 -0.59 -0.69 10.46
N VAL A 54 -0.69 -0.25 9.20
CA VAL A 54 -1.88 -0.48 8.37
C VAL A 54 -1.57 -1.54 7.31
N ALA A 55 -0.63 -1.26 6.41
CA ALA A 55 -0.35 -2.14 5.28
C ALA A 55 0.14 -3.52 5.74
N ASN A 56 1.12 -3.57 6.66
CA ASN A 56 1.66 -4.85 7.16
C ASN A 56 0.61 -5.69 7.89
N ASN A 57 -0.29 -5.07 8.65
CA ASN A 57 -1.36 -5.76 9.34
C ASN A 57 -2.40 -6.29 8.34
N PHE A 58 -2.78 -5.54 7.31
CA PHE A 58 -3.65 -6.08 6.26
C PHE A 58 -3.01 -7.21 5.45
N ILE A 59 -1.72 -7.11 5.12
CA ILE A 59 -1.00 -8.21 4.46
C ILE A 59 -0.96 -9.46 5.35
N SER A 60 -0.76 -9.27 6.66
CA SER A 60 -0.80 -10.37 7.64
C SER A 60 -2.20 -10.99 7.72
N ALA A 61 -3.25 -10.17 7.70
CA ALA A 61 -4.65 -10.63 7.66
C ALA A 61 -4.96 -11.45 6.40
N MET A 62 -4.54 -10.99 5.21
CA MET A 62 -4.67 -11.73 3.97
C MET A 62 -3.91 -13.06 4.01
N ALA A 63 -2.71 -13.09 4.59
CA ALA A 63 -1.94 -14.31 4.72
C ALA A 63 -2.58 -15.30 5.70
N CYS A 64 -3.13 -14.83 6.81
CA CYS A 64 -3.93 -15.63 7.72
C CYS A 64 -5.14 -16.25 7.00
N GLY A 65 -5.90 -15.45 6.24
CA GLY A 65 -7.03 -15.93 5.45
C GLY A 65 -6.63 -17.03 4.46
N ALA A 66 -5.55 -16.81 3.70
CA ALA A 66 -5.01 -17.80 2.77
C ALA A 66 -4.52 -19.10 3.45
N LEU A 67 -3.98 -19.01 4.67
CA LEU A 67 -3.49 -20.15 5.44
C LEU A 67 -4.60 -20.88 6.24
N GLY A 68 -5.80 -20.31 6.33
CA GLY A 68 -6.94 -20.83 7.10
C GLY A 68 -6.97 -20.38 8.57
N PHE A 69 -6.16 -19.40 8.97
CA PHE A 69 -6.14 -18.84 10.33
C PHE A 69 -7.09 -17.64 10.46
N THR A 70 -8.38 -17.86 10.21
CA THR A 70 -9.38 -16.78 10.08
C THR A 70 -9.42 -15.84 11.29
N ASP A 71 -9.50 -16.37 12.52
CA ASP A 71 -9.57 -15.54 13.73
C ASP A 71 -8.32 -14.67 13.93
N ALA A 72 -7.14 -15.24 13.69
CA ALA A 72 -5.89 -14.48 13.70
C ALA A 72 -5.91 -13.40 12.61
N GLY A 73 -6.46 -13.71 11.44
CA GLY A 73 -6.66 -12.76 10.35
C GLY A 73 -7.56 -11.59 10.74
N LEU A 74 -8.66 -11.85 11.47
CA LEU A 74 -9.55 -10.81 11.99
C LEU A 74 -8.86 -9.91 13.02
N VAL A 75 -8.00 -10.47 13.88
CA VAL A 75 -7.18 -9.67 14.82
C VAL A 75 -6.27 -8.71 14.07
N PHE A 76 -5.56 -9.20 13.04
CA PHE A 76 -4.71 -8.35 12.20
C PHE A 76 -5.51 -7.32 11.39
N LEU A 77 -6.67 -7.70 10.85
CA LEU A 77 -7.56 -6.79 10.14
C LEU A 77 -8.01 -5.66 11.07
N GLY A 78 -8.46 -5.98 12.28
CA GLY A 78 -8.85 -4.99 13.28
C GLY A 78 -7.70 -4.03 13.61
N ALA A 79 -6.50 -4.56 13.88
CA ALA A 79 -5.32 -3.74 14.13
C ALA A 79 -5.03 -2.77 12.97
N GLY A 80 -5.14 -3.23 11.72
CA GLY A 80 -4.96 -2.40 10.53
C GLY A 80 -6.04 -1.33 10.36
N VAL A 81 -7.32 -1.69 10.51
CA VAL A 81 -8.46 -0.75 10.34
C VAL A 81 -8.42 0.35 11.39
N PHE A 82 -8.27 0.00 12.67
CA PHE A 82 -8.23 1.01 13.73
C PHE A 82 -7.00 1.91 13.64
N SER A 83 -5.84 1.35 13.26
CA SER A 83 -4.63 2.15 13.00
C SER A 83 -4.83 3.10 11.82
N TRP A 84 -5.48 2.65 10.76
CA TRP A 84 -5.77 3.48 9.59
C TRP A 84 -6.68 4.66 9.96
N LEU A 85 -7.82 4.39 10.60
CA LEU A 85 -8.77 5.43 10.99
C LEU A 85 -8.19 6.40 12.02
N SER A 86 -7.23 5.96 12.84
CA SER A 86 -6.51 6.82 13.77
C SER A 86 -5.50 7.74 13.05
N LEU A 87 -4.77 7.23 12.05
CA LEU A 87 -3.72 7.98 11.34
C LEU A 87 -4.26 8.90 10.25
N GLU A 88 -5.34 8.50 9.58
CA GLU A 88 -5.86 9.20 8.40
C GLU A 88 -6.24 10.67 8.67
N PRO A 89 -6.94 11.02 9.77
CA PRO A 89 -7.26 12.41 10.06
C PRO A 89 -6.01 13.29 10.22
N ALA A 90 -4.97 12.78 10.90
CA ALA A 90 -3.72 13.51 11.10
C ALA A 90 -2.97 13.72 9.78
N ILE A 91 -2.90 12.68 8.94
CA ILE A 91 -2.27 12.76 7.62
C ILE A 91 -3.04 13.73 6.72
N LEU A 92 -4.37 13.59 6.60
CA LEU A 92 -5.18 14.49 5.79
C LEU A 92 -5.12 15.93 6.29
N GLN A 93 -5.05 16.15 7.61
CA GLN A 93 -4.83 17.49 8.17
C GLN A 93 -3.49 18.08 7.74
N ARG A 94 -2.40 17.32 7.85
CA ARG A 94 -1.07 17.73 7.36
C ARG A 94 -1.11 18.05 5.87
N LEU A 95 -1.78 17.23 5.05
CA LEU A 95 -1.85 17.44 3.61
C LEU A 95 -2.65 18.69 3.22
N ARG A 96 -3.60 19.11 4.06
CA ARG A 96 -4.38 20.35 3.84
C ARG A 96 -3.67 21.61 4.35
N SER A 97 -2.91 21.53 5.44
CA SER A 97 -2.54 22.72 6.22
C SER A 97 -1.04 22.94 6.45
N ALA A 98 -0.18 21.93 6.24
CA ALA A 98 1.25 22.04 6.54
C ALA A 98 2.13 22.33 5.29
N GLY A 99 1.54 22.96 4.27
CA GLY A 99 2.22 23.25 3.00
C GLY A 99 2.43 22.03 2.11
N GLU A 100 2.94 22.27 0.89
CA GLU A 100 3.19 21.19 -0.07
C GLU A 100 4.28 20.23 0.39
N LEU A 101 4.16 18.95 0.02
CA LEU A 101 5.26 18.01 0.17
C LEU A 101 6.43 18.38 -0.76
N PRO A 102 7.69 18.16 -0.34
CA PRO A 102 8.83 18.25 -1.22
C PRO A 102 8.58 17.48 -2.52
N THR A 103 8.99 18.04 -3.66
CA THR A 103 8.70 17.48 -4.99
C THR A 103 8.88 15.96 -5.06
N PRO A 104 10.03 15.37 -4.65
CA PRO A 104 10.27 13.91 -4.75
C PRO A 104 9.31 13.05 -3.91
N LEU A 105 8.68 13.62 -2.87
CA LEU A 105 7.75 12.95 -1.97
C LEU A 105 6.30 13.12 -2.40
N ARG A 106 5.98 13.99 -3.38
CA ARG A 106 4.60 14.21 -3.84
C ARG A 106 3.95 12.92 -4.32
N THR A 107 4.68 12.09 -5.03
CA THR A 107 4.19 10.80 -5.52
C THR A 107 4.06 9.77 -4.41
N SER A 108 4.65 9.96 -3.23
CA SER A 108 4.37 9.10 -2.08
C SER A 108 2.90 9.20 -1.61
N LEU A 109 2.18 10.25 -2.01
CA LEU A 109 0.73 10.34 -1.82
C LEU A 109 -0.05 9.19 -2.48
N GLY A 110 0.53 8.49 -3.46
CA GLY A 110 -0.05 7.27 -4.02
C GLY A 110 -0.33 6.19 -2.97
N ILE A 111 0.39 6.19 -1.83
CA ILE A 111 0.10 5.29 -0.70
C ILE A 111 -1.29 5.55 -0.12
N GLN A 112 -1.82 6.79 -0.18
CA GLN A 112 -3.15 7.15 0.33
C GLN A 112 -4.29 6.37 -0.34
N LEU A 113 -4.07 5.88 -1.57
CA LEU A 113 -5.06 5.04 -2.28
C LEU A 113 -5.18 3.63 -1.66
N ALA A 114 -4.12 3.15 -1.01
CA ALA A 114 -4.01 1.75 -0.61
C ALA A 114 -4.91 1.33 0.57
N PRO A 115 -5.02 2.08 1.70
CA PRO A 115 -5.64 1.56 2.92
C PRO A 115 -7.01 0.93 2.73
N ALA A 116 -7.93 1.62 2.05
CA ALA A 116 -9.31 1.14 1.88
C ALA A 116 -9.42 -0.10 0.99
N LEU A 117 -8.69 -0.12 -0.12
CA LEU A 117 -8.72 -1.23 -1.09
C LEU A 117 -7.98 -2.46 -0.56
N VAL A 118 -6.91 -2.24 0.18
CA VAL A 118 -6.15 -3.32 0.83
C VAL A 118 -6.92 -3.87 2.04
N ALA A 119 -7.60 -3.01 2.82
CA ALA A 119 -8.55 -3.46 3.84
C ALA A 119 -9.67 -4.31 3.24
N CYS A 120 -10.22 -3.90 2.09
CA CYS A 120 -11.22 -4.68 1.36
C CYS A 120 -10.67 -6.05 0.94
N SER A 121 -9.46 -6.08 0.39
CA SER A 121 -8.78 -7.34 0.03
C SER A 121 -8.56 -8.25 1.24
N ALA A 122 -8.14 -7.68 2.37
CA ALA A 122 -7.92 -8.40 3.62
C ALA A 122 -9.23 -8.95 4.19
N TRP A 123 -10.29 -8.16 4.19
CA TRP A 123 -11.62 -8.59 4.61
C TRP A 123 -12.13 -9.75 3.75
N LEU A 124 -12.10 -9.61 2.42
CA LEU A 124 -12.51 -10.67 1.50
C LEU A 124 -11.71 -11.96 1.70
N SER A 125 -10.44 -11.84 2.10
CA SER A 125 -9.60 -13.00 2.38
C SER A 125 -9.97 -13.76 3.66
N VAL A 126 -10.59 -13.10 4.65
CA VAL A 126 -10.91 -13.71 5.95
C VAL A 126 -12.41 -13.98 6.12
N ASN A 127 -13.28 -13.31 5.38
CA ASN A 127 -14.73 -13.51 5.44
C ASN A 127 -15.25 -14.63 4.52
N GLY A 128 -14.35 -15.39 3.87
CA GLY A 128 -14.73 -16.43 2.91
C GLY A 128 -14.99 -15.94 1.48
N GLY A 129 -14.64 -14.69 1.16
CA GLY A 129 -14.82 -14.10 -0.16
C GLY A 129 -16.23 -13.55 -0.40
N GLU A 130 -17.02 -13.35 0.65
CA GLU A 130 -18.36 -12.82 0.48
C GLU A 130 -18.34 -11.32 0.14
N ALA A 131 -19.00 -10.95 -0.96
CA ALA A 131 -19.17 -9.56 -1.38
C ALA A 131 -20.26 -8.84 -0.56
N ASP A 132 -20.06 -8.81 0.76
CA ASP A 132 -20.97 -8.26 1.74
C ASP A 132 -20.98 -6.72 1.76
N THR A 133 -21.73 -6.14 2.69
CA THR A 133 -21.84 -4.68 2.87
C THR A 133 -20.50 -4.05 3.23
N PHE A 134 -19.70 -4.69 4.08
CA PHE A 134 -18.44 -4.11 4.56
C PHE A 134 -17.40 -4.03 3.42
N ALA A 135 -17.31 -5.08 2.58
CA ALA A 135 -16.48 -5.07 1.38
C ALA A 135 -16.87 -3.92 0.42
N LYS A 136 -18.18 -3.70 0.21
CA LYS A 136 -18.71 -2.64 -0.66
C LYS A 136 -18.41 -1.24 -0.11
N LEU A 137 -18.52 -1.04 1.21
CA LEU A 137 -18.19 0.24 1.86
C LEU A 137 -16.70 0.58 1.70
N LEU A 138 -15.82 -0.38 1.99
CA LEU A 138 -14.37 -0.21 1.84
C LEU A 138 -13.99 0.07 0.38
N PHE A 139 -14.56 -0.69 -0.56
CA PHE A 139 -14.31 -0.49 -1.99
C PHE A 139 -14.84 0.87 -2.47
N GLY A 140 -16.03 1.28 -2.05
CA GLY A 140 -16.60 2.59 -2.39
C GLY A 140 -15.73 3.76 -1.92
N TYR A 141 -15.19 3.70 -0.71
CA TYR A 141 -14.22 4.70 -0.24
C TYR A 141 -12.90 4.65 -1.05
N GLY A 142 -12.45 3.45 -1.43
CA GLY A 142 -11.31 3.28 -2.34
C GLY A 142 -11.53 3.94 -3.72
N LEU A 143 -12.73 3.83 -4.29
CA LEU A 143 -13.10 4.53 -5.53
C LEU A 143 -13.08 6.06 -5.35
N LEU A 144 -13.55 6.57 -4.21
CA LEU A 144 -13.48 8.00 -3.92
C LEU A 144 -12.02 8.48 -3.85
N GLN A 145 -11.15 7.74 -3.18
CA GLN A 145 -9.72 8.04 -3.12
C GLN A 145 -9.07 7.98 -4.51
N LEU A 146 -9.47 7.03 -5.36
CA LEU A 146 -9.03 6.98 -6.75
C LEU A 146 -9.41 8.25 -7.51
N LEU A 147 -10.63 8.77 -7.36
CA LEU A 147 -11.04 10.02 -8.00
C LEU A 147 -10.19 11.21 -7.53
N PHE A 148 -9.84 11.28 -6.25
CA PHE A 148 -8.93 12.30 -5.74
C PHE A 148 -7.54 12.18 -6.35
N MET A 149 -7.01 10.96 -6.48
CA MET A 149 -5.71 10.72 -7.13
C MET A 149 -5.73 11.09 -8.61
N LEU A 150 -6.80 10.74 -9.34
CA LEU A 150 -6.96 11.10 -10.75
C LEU A 150 -7.04 12.62 -10.94
N ARG A 151 -7.76 13.33 -10.08
CA ARG A 151 -7.80 14.80 -10.06
C ARG A 151 -6.42 15.41 -9.84
N LEU A 152 -5.60 14.81 -8.96
CA LEU A 152 -4.25 15.28 -8.65
C LEU A 152 -3.19 14.83 -9.67
N MET A 153 -3.56 14.01 -10.66
CA MET A 153 -2.63 13.46 -11.66
C MET A 153 -1.81 14.52 -12.40
N PRO A 154 -2.40 15.63 -12.90
CA PRO A 154 -1.62 16.68 -13.56
C PRO A 154 -0.56 17.30 -12.64
N TRP A 155 -0.82 17.35 -11.33
CA TRP A 155 0.14 17.87 -10.35
C TRP A 155 1.27 16.86 -10.07
N TYR A 156 0.97 15.57 -9.97
CA TYR A 156 1.98 14.51 -9.83
C TYR A 156 2.93 14.42 -11.03
N LEU A 157 2.42 14.67 -12.25
CA LEU A 157 3.19 14.56 -13.48
C LEU A 157 4.06 15.78 -13.80
N ARG A 158 4.00 16.85 -13.00
CA ARG A 158 4.90 18.03 -13.15
C ARG A 158 6.35 17.73 -12.83
N GLN A 159 6.63 16.61 -12.15
CA GLN A 159 7.97 16.17 -11.81
C GLN A 159 8.41 15.02 -12.71
N PRO A 160 9.73 14.84 -12.94
CA PRO A 160 10.24 13.69 -13.68
C PRO A 160 9.88 12.39 -12.95
N PHE A 161 9.70 11.33 -13.74
CA PHE A 161 9.48 9.99 -13.22
C PHE A 161 10.65 9.59 -12.31
N ASN A 162 10.30 9.04 -11.15
CA ASN A 162 11.23 8.58 -10.12
C ASN A 162 10.65 7.35 -9.40
N ALA A 163 11.45 6.70 -8.57
CA ALA A 163 11.05 5.48 -7.88
C ALA A 163 9.78 5.64 -7.01
N SER A 164 9.52 6.83 -6.47
CA SER A 164 8.33 7.09 -5.62
C SER A 164 7.01 6.93 -6.37
N PHE A 165 6.98 6.89 -7.71
CA PHE A 165 5.77 6.57 -8.48
C PHE A 165 5.28 5.12 -8.25
N TRP A 166 6.13 4.23 -7.76
CA TRP A 166 5.72 2.88 -7.38
C TRP A 166 4.80 2.84 -6.16
N SER A 167 4.67 3.92 -5.39
CA SER A 167 3.70 4.05 -4.29
C SER A 167 2.26 3.74 -4.71
N PHE A 168 1.88 4.10 -5.95
CA PHE A 168 0.53 3.89 -6.49
C PHE A 168 0.24 2.42 -6.76
N SER A 169 1.29 1.63 -7.03
CA SER A 169 1.14 0.24 -7.47
C SER A 169 0.36 -0.61 -6.46
N PHE A 170 0.55 -0.38 -5.16
CA PHE A 170 -0.10 -1.18 -4.12
C PHE A 170 -1.62 -0.94 -4.11
N GLY A 171 -2.05 0.32 -4.07
CA GLY A 171 -3.48 0.66 -4.14
C GLY A 171 -4.13 0.27 -5.47
N ILE A 172 -3.45 0.50 -6.59
CA ILE A 172 -3.96 0.16 -7.93
C ILE A 172 -4.06 -1.35 -8.16
N SER A 173 -3.13 -2.13 -7.61
CA SER A 173 -3.23 -3.60 -7.67
C SER A 173 -4.39 -4.10 -6.81
N ALA A 174 -4.55 -3.56 -5.60
CA ALA A 174 -5.69 -3.88 -4.74
C ALA A 174 -7.03 -3.47 -5.36
N LEU A 175 -7.08 -2.35 -6.10
CA LEU A 175 -8.25 -1.93 -6.88
C LEU A 175 -8.66 -2.98 -7.90
N ALA A 176 -7.68 -3.53 -8.63
CA ALA A 176 -7.92 -4.53 -9.65
C ALA A 176 -8.45 -5.83 -9.04
N THR A 177 -7.81 -6.33 -7.99
CA THR A 177 -8.17 -7.60 -7.37
C THR A 177 -9.53 -7.53 -6.69
N THR A 178 -9.80 -6.48 -5.90
CA THR A 178 -11.09 -6.30 -5.23
C THR A 178 -12.22 -5.97 -6.20
N GLY A 179 -11.94 -5.18 -7.24
CA GLY A 179 -12.89 -4.87 -8.30
C GLY A 179 -13.36 -6.12 -9.03
N LEU A 180 -12.43 -7.00 -9.43
CA LEU A 180 -12.77 -8.29 -10.03
C LEU A 180 -13.57 -9.17 -9.06
N HIS A 181 -13.13 -9.27 -7.80
CA HIS A 181 -13.80 -10.10 -6.79
C HIS A 181 -15.24 -9.67 -6.54
N LEU A 182 -15.49 -8.36 -6.43
CA LEU A 182 -16.84 -7.80 -6.27
C LEU A 182 -17.67 -7.91 -7.56
N GLY A 183 -17.04 -7.78 -8.73
CA GLY A 183 -17.70 -7.91 -10.02
C GLY A 183 -18.15 -9.33 -10.36
N GLN A 184 -17.45 -10.34 -9.85
CA GLN A 184 -17.83 -11.75 -10.01
C GLN A 184 -19.01 -12.16 -9.12
N ALA A 185 -19.30 -11.41 -8.06
CA ALA A 185 -20.35 -11.76 -7.11
C ALA A 185 -21.77 -11.68 -7.71
N ARG A 186 -21.99 -10.85 -8.75
CA ARG A 186 -23.28 -10.75 -9.45
C ARG A 186 -23.08 -10.33 -10.90
N ALA A 187 -23.51 -11.16 -11.84
CA ALA A 187 -23.25 -11.01 -13.29
C ALA A 187 -23.78 -9.72 -13.95
N ASP A 188 -24.72 -9.00 -13.32
CA ASP A 188 -25.28 -7.74 -13.83
C ASP A 188 -25.32 -6.62 -12.77
N GLY A 189 -24.41 -6.69 -11.79
CA GLY A 189 -24.32 -5.67 -10.74
C GLY A 189 -23.53 -4.44 -11.17
N PHE A 190 -23.72 -3.31 -10.47
CA PHE A 190 -22.88 -2.11 -10.62
C PHE A 190 -21.37 -2.43 -10.59
N PHE A 191 -20.93 -3.28 -9.66
CA PHE A 191 -19.53 -3.69 -9.55
C PHE A 191 -19.05 -4.56 -10.71
N HIS A 192 -19.94 -5.32 -11.37
CA HIS A 192 -19.61 -6.14 -12.53
C HIS A 192 -19.15 -5.28 -13.71
N HIS A 193 -19.93 -4.25 -14.03
CA HIS A 193 -19.59 -3.31 -15.11
C HIS A 193 -18.35 -2.48 -14.80
N LEU A 194 -18.02 -2.29 -13.51
CA LEU A 194 -16.85 -1.55 -13.10
C LEU A 194 -15.57 -2.41 -13.04
N ALA A 195 -15.71 -3.71 -12.83
CA ALA A 195 -14.58 -4.62 -12.64
C ALA A 195 -13.61 -4.64 -13.82
N MET A 196 -14.11 -4.83 -15.04
CA MET A 196 -13.26 -4.93 -16.23
C MET A 196 -12.55 -3.60 -16.59
N PRO A 197 -13.23 -2.44 -16.61
CA PRO A 197 -12.57 -1.15 -16.79
C PRO A 197 -11.48 -0.87 -15.76
N LEU A 198 -11.75 -1.14 -14.47
CA LEU A 198 -10.76 -0.95 -13.41
C LEU A 198 -9.58 -1.90 -13.54
N PHE A 199 -9.83 -3.17 -13.90
CA PHE A 199 -8.77 -4.14 -14.13
C PHE A 199 -7.84 -3.72 -15.28
N ILE A 200 -8.40 -3.31 -16.42
CA ILE A 200 -7.63 -2.81 -17.56
C ILE A 200 -6.83 -1.58 -17.15
N PHE A 201 -7.48 -0.60 -16.51
CA PHE A 201 -6.85 0.62 -16.02
C PHE A 201 -5.66 0.31 -15.09
N SER A 202 -5.84 -0.57 -14.11
CA SER A 202 -4.79 -0.92 -13.16
C SER A 202 -3.58 -1.57 -13.84
N ASN A 203 -3.82 -2.49 -14.78
CA ASN A 203 -2.74 -3.15 -15.51
C ASN A 203 -2.00 -2.17 -16.44
N LEU A 204 -2.70 -1.23 -17.07
CA LEU A 204 -2.06 -0.18 -17.87
C LEU A 204 -1.16 0.72 -17.01
N VAL A 205 -1.61 1.11 -15.81
CA VAL A 205 -0.81 1.91 -14.87
C VAL A 205 0.45 1.13 -14.45
N VAL A 206 0.30 -0.12 -14.00
CA VAL A 206 1.46 -0.94 -13.60
C VAL A 206 2.40 -1.22 -14.78
N GLY A 207 1.86 -1.48 -15.96
CA GLY A 207 2.63 -1.65 -17.20
C GLY A 207 3.44 -0.40 -17.57
N LEU A 208 2.86 0.80 -17.41
CA LEU A 208 3.56 2.06 -17.62
C LEU A 208 4.68 2.28 -16.60
N LEU A 209 4.44 1.97 -15.32
CA LEU A 209 5.46 2.03 -14.27
C LEU A 209 6.64 1.11 -14.58
N LEU A 210 6.36 -0.13 -14.99
CA LEU A 210 7.36 -1.11 -15.41
C LEU A 210 8.17 -0.60 -16.60
N LEU A 211 7.50 -0.15 -17.67
CA LEU A 211 8.17 0.36 -18.87
C LEU A 211 9.09 1.54 -18.55
N ARG A 212 8.62 2.52 -17.77
CA ARG A 212 9.43 3.68 -17.35
C ARG A 212 10.62 3.26 -16.49
N THR A 213 10.44 2.29 -15.60
CA THR A 213 11.51 1.75 -14.75
C THR A 213 12.57 1.05 -15.59
N ILE A 214 12.18 0.24 -16.57
CA ILE A 214 13.10 -0.44 -17.49
C ILE A 214 13.88 0.59 -18.32
N LEU A 215 13.22 1.62 -18.85
CA LEU A 215 13.91 2.69 -19.59
C LEU A 215 14.94 3.44 -18.74
N LEU A 216 14.63 3.70 -17.46
CA LEU A 216 15.59 4.30 -16.53
C LEU A 216 16.74 3.37 -16.17
N LEU A 217 16.47 2.07 -16.03
CA LEU A 217 17.49 1.07 -15.77
C LEU A 217 18.47 0.97 -16.95
N VAL A 218 17.94 0.86 -18.17
CA VAL A 218 18.74 0.79 -19.41
C VAL A 218 19.54 2.06 -19.65
N SER A 219 19.00 3.23 -19.27
CA SER A 219 19.73 4.51 -19.37
C SER A 219 20.73 4.76 -18.22
N GLY A 220 20.87 3.83 -17.27
CA GLY A 220 21.80 3.95 -16.14
C GLY A 220 21.41 5.01 -15.09
N LYS A 221 20.21 5.58 -15.20
CA LYS A 221 19.74 6.71 -14.36
C LYS A 221 18.85 6.28 -13.19
N LEU A 222 18.58 4.98 -13.04
CA LEU A 222 17.67 4.47 -12.01
C LEU A 222 18.27 4.52 -10.61
N LEU A 223 19.55 4.19 -10.48
CA LEU A 223 20.26 4.22 -9.20
C LEU A 223 21.03 5.53 -9.10
N VAL A 224 20.92 6.20 -7.95
CA VAL A 224 21.82 7.31 -7.62
C VAL A 224 23.21 6.70 -7.49
N GLN A 225 24.06 6.89 -8.49
CA GLN A 225 25.49 6.62 -8.37
C GLN A 225 26.06 7.66 -7.42
N VAL A 226 26.23 7.30 -6.16
CA VAL A 226 27.02 8.09 -5.23
C VAL A 226 28.47 7.90 -5.65
N ASP A 227 29.14 9.00 -5.99
CA ASP A 227 30.53 8.96 -6.41
C ASP A 227 31.40 8.38 -5.29
N ARG A 228 32.36 7.52 -5.65
CA ARG A 228 33.12 6.75 -4.65
C ARG A 228 33.93 7.66 -3.71
N GLU A 229 34.29 8.85 -4.18
CA GLU A 229 34.99 9.88 -3.42
C GLU A 229 34.15 10.48 -2.29
N THR A 230 32.82 10.59 -2.46
CA THR A 230 31.93 11.12 -1.41
C THR A 230 31.75 10.14 -0.25
N LEU A 231 31.91 8.83 -0.51
CA LEU A 231 31.88 7.78 0.51
C LEU A 231 33.20 7.69 1.30
N LEU A 232 34.33 8.06 0.69
CA LEU A 232 35.65 8.03 1.32
C LEU A 232 35.91 9.27 2.18
N ASN A 233 35.55 10.47 1.71
CA ASN A 233 35.69 11.71 2.49
C ASN A 233 34.87 11.72 3.80
N LYS A 234 33.78 10.95 3.89
CA LYS A 234 33.00 10.83 5.13
C LYS A 234 33.66 9.94 6.20
N LYS A 235 34.65 9.11 5.82
CA LYS A 235 35.40 8.26 6.76
C LYS A 235 36.66 8.95 7.33
N GLU A 236 37.22 9.94 6.64
CA GLU A 236 38.43 10.64 7.09
C GLU A 236 38.15 11.90 7.91
N GLY A 237 36.88 12.32 8.01
CA GLY A 237 36.43 13.48 8.79
C GLY A 237 35.67 13.17 10.09
N SER A 238 35.78 11.95 10.63
CA SER A 238 35.25 11.52 11.94
C SER A 238 36.37 11.05 12.85
#